data_AF-A0A946IZ91-F1
#
_entry.id   AF-A0A946IZ91-F1
#
_cell.length_a   1.000
_cell.length_b   1.000
_cell.length_c   1.000
_cell.angle_alpha   90.00
_cell.angle_beta   90.00
_cell.angle_gamma   90.00
#
_symmetry.space_group_name_H-M   'P 1'
#
loop_
_entity.id
_entity.type
_entity.pdbx_description
1 polymer ?
#
loop_
_entity_poly.entity_id
_entity_poly.type
_entity_poly.pdbx_seq_one_letter_code
_entity_poly.pdbx_strand_id
1 'polypeptide(L)'
;MNKGMVLLGAILALFFLTSCASNGTVVPKAFPGSAEIFKVSDDGTVEVKGYDLKDQPMHWVFVRCDYWSGCYMRCQGPAKTCKSIATKSDLKFSYIQTNHTK
;
A
#
# COMPACT_ATOMS: atom_id res chain seq x y z
N MET A 1 -19.73 -39.04 -4.58
CA MET A 1 -19.48 -37.87 -3.71
C MET A 1 -20.76 -37.55 -2.94
N ASN A 2 -20.68 -37.43 -1.61
CA ASN A 2 -21.83 -37.04 -0.80
C ASN A 2 -22.20 -35.57 -1.12
N LYS A 3 -23.49 -35.25 -1.28
CA LYS A 3 -23.99 -33.87 -1.49
C LYS A 3 -23.41 -32.88 -0.46
N GLY A 4 -23.21 -33.34 0.78
CA GLY A 4 -22.56 -32.54 1.84
C GLY A 4 -21.09 -32.18 1.55
N MET A 5 -20.31 -33.10 0.97
CA MET A 5 -18.91 -32.82 0.59
C MET A 5 -18.82 -31.83 -0.57
N VAL A 6 -19.77 -31.89 -1.52
CA VAL A 6 -19.85 -30.95 -2.64
C VAL A 6 -20.17 -29.54 -2.13
N LEU A 7 -21.12 -29.43 -1.19
CA LEU A 7 -21.50 -28.16 -0.59
C LEU A 7 -20.35 -27.53 0.21
N LEU A 8 -19.63 -28.33 1.00
CA LEU A 8 -18.47 -27.87 1.76
C LEU A 8 -17.35 -27.37 0.83
N GLY A 9 -17.07 -28.12 -0.24
CA GLY A 9 -16.08 -27.73 -1.24
C GLY A 9 -16.42 -26.41 -1.94
N ALA A 10 -17.70 -26.21 -2.28
CA ALA A 10 -18.17 -24.96 -2.89
C ALA A 10 -18.04 -23.76 -1.94
N ILE A 11 -18.39 -23.91 -0.66
CA ILE A 11 -18.25 -22.85 0.35
C ILE A 11 -16.77 -22.47 0.53
N LEU A 12 -15.89 -23.46 0.64
CA LEU A 12 -14.46 -23.23 0.81
C LEU A 12 -13.86 -22.49 -0.40
N ALA A 13 -14.25 -22.87 -1.62
CA ALA A 13 -13.83 -22.18 -2.84
C ALA A 13 -14.31 -20.72 -2.87
N LEU A 14 -15.56 -20.44 -2.45
CA LEU A 14 -16.08 -19.07 -2.35
C LEU A 14 -15.30 -18.21 -1.35
N PHE A 15 -14.97 -18.76 -0.17
CA PHE A 15 -14.14 -18.05 0.81
C PHE A 15 -12.77 -17.66 0.23
N PHE A 16 -12.09 -18.59 -0.44
CA PHE A 16 -10.79 -18.30 -1.07
C PHE A 16 -10.90 -17.25 -2.18
N LEU A 17 -11.94 -17.31 -3.02
CA LEU A 17 -12.17 -16.34 -4.08
C LEU A 17 -12.43 -14.92 -3.54
N THR A 18 -13.09 -14.78 -2.39
CA THR A 18 -13.33 -13.47 -1.76
C THR A 18 -12.11 -12.90 -1.04
N SER A 19 -11.10 -13.73 -0.70
CA SER A 19 -9.92 -13.29 0.07
C SER A 19 -8.93 -12.43 -0.72
N CYS A 20 -8.98 -12.46 -2.05
CA CYS A 20 -8.08 -11.70 -2.93
C CYS A 20 -8.39 -10.19 -2.96
N ALA A 21 -9.50 -9.73 -2.38
CA ALA A 21 -10.06 -8.41 -2.66
C ALA A 21 -9.63 -7.26 -1.74
N SER A 22 -8.77 -7.48 -0.75
CA SER A 22 -8.49 -6.43 0.23
C SER A 22 -7.05 -6.47 0.72
N ASN A 23 -6.09 -5.95 -0.05
CA ASN A 23 -4.87 -5.48 0.61
C ASN A 23 -5.19 -4.15 1.29
N GLY A 24 -4.85 -4.03 2.58
CA GLY A 24 -5.07 -2.79 3.31
C GLY A 24 -4.25 -1.65 2.70
N THR A 25 -4.77 -0.43 2.72
CA THR A 25 -3.97 0.77 2.48
C THR A 25 -3.55 1.40 3.81
N VAL A 26 -2.43 2.12 3.80
CA VAL A 26 -1.97 2.83 5.00
C VAL A 26 -1.38 4.18 4.63
N VAL A 27 -1.61 5.15 5.51
CA VAL A 27 -1.06 6.50 5.41
C VAL A 27 0.07 6.64 6.44
N PRO A 28 1.21 7.25 6.07
CA PRO A 28 2.29 7.47 7.02
C PRO A 28 1.87 8.40 8.16
N LYS A 29 2.29 8.07 9.39
CA LYS A 29 2.21 8.98 10.53
C LYS A 29 3.12 10.19 10.29
N ALA A 30 2.70 11.37 10.74
CA ALA A 30 3.56 12.54 10.74
C ALA A 30 4.78 12.33 11.65
N PHE A 31 5.92 12.92 11.27
CA PHE A 31 7.16 12.92 12.04
C PHE A 31 7.80 14.32 11.96
N PRO A 32 8.73 14.69 12.85
CA PRO A 32 9.34 16.03 12.81
C PRO A 32 9.91 16.38 11.42
N GLY A 33 9.49 17.50 10.85
CA GLY A 33 9.87 17.94 9.50
C GLY A 33 9.10 17.29 8.34
N SER A 34 8.15 16.38 8.60
CA SER A 34 7.41 15.69 7.54
C SER A 34 6.62 16.65 6.64
N ALA A 35 6.11 17.75 7.20
CA ALA A 35 5.36 18.77 6.47
C ALA A 35 6.18 19.48 5.39
N GLU A 36 7.52 19.50 5.48
CA GLU A 36 8.39 20.05 4.45
C GLU A 36 8.69 19.03 3.34
N ILE A 37 8.53 17.74 3.64
CA ILE A 37 8.95 16.63 2.78
C ILE A 37 7.79 16.09 1.93
N PHE A 38 6.59 15.97 2.50
CA PHE A 38 5.43 15.43 1.80
C PHE A 38 4.12 16.04 2.31
N LYS A 39 3.05 15.79 1.55
CA LYS A 39 1.67 15.94 2.00
C LYS A 39 0.90 14.66 1.65
N VAL A 40 -0.25 14.46 2.27
CA VAL A 40 -1.16 13.36 1.93
C VAL A 40 -2.37 13.98 1.25
N SER A 41 -2.71 13.52 0.05
CA SER A 41 -3.91 13.91 -0.68
C SER A 41 -5.17 13.28 -0.05
N ASP A 42 -6.34 13.77 -0.46
CA ASP A 42 -7.64 13.27 0.03
C ASP A 42 -7.86 11.78 -0.29
N ASP A 43 -7.21 11.27 -1.34
CA ASP A 43 -7.24 9.86 -1.71
C ASP A 43 -6.15 9.00 -1.01
N GLY A 44 -5.46 9.58 -0.03
CA GLY A 44 -4.45 8.89 0.78
C GLY A 44 -3.09 8.71 0.09
N THR A 45 -2.82 9.40 -1.02
CA THR A 45 -1.53 9.37 -1.70
C THR A 45 -0.53 10.28 -1.00
N VAL A 46 0.67 9.74 -0.73
CA VAL A 46 1.80 10.52 -0.25
C VAL A 46 2.44 11.25 -1.43
N GLU A 47 2.23 12.56 -1.53
CA GLU A 47 2.83 13.41 -2.56
C GLU A 47 4.12 14.05 -2.03
N VAL A 48 5.27 13.66 -2.59
CA VAL A 48 6.57 14.20 -2.20
C VAL A 48 6.72 15.64 -2.71
N LYS A 49 7.08 16.56 -1.82
CA LYS A 49 7.29 17.98 -2.15
C LYS A 49 8.64 18.19 -2.83
N GLY A 50 8.76 19.28 -3.58
CA GLY A 50 9.99 19.68 -4.28
C GLY A 50 10.20 19.03 -5.65
N TYR A 51 9.20 18.30 -6.17
CA TYR A 51 9.20 17.69 -7.49
C TYR A 51 7.91 18.06 -8.24
N ASP A 52 7.97 18.18 -9.56
CA ASP A 52 6.75 18.22 -10.38
C ASP A 52 6.14 16.82 -10.39
N LEU A 53 4.98 16.67 -9.72
CA LEU A 53 4.30 15.39 -9.57
C LEU A 53 3.93 14.77 -10.91
N LYS A 54 3.73 15.56 -11.97
CA LYS A 54 3.42 15.05 -13.32
C LYS A 54 4.54 14.19 -13.90
N ASP A 55 5.79 14.46 -13.50
CA ASP A 55 6.97 13.74 -13.96
C ASP A 55 7.40 12.64 -12.98
N GLN A 56 6.72 12.51 -11.84
CA GLN A 56 7.08 11.54 -10.81
C GLN A 56 6.26 10.26 -10.94
N PRO A 57 6.91 9.08 -10.88
CA PRO A 57 6.19 7.81 -10.87
C PRO A 57 5.38 7.64 -9.59
N MET A 58 4.30 6.86 -9.72
CA MET A 58 3.54 6.37 -8.57
C MET A 58 4.17 5.07 -8.07
N HIS A 59 4.30 4.94 -6.75
CA HIS A 59 4.81 3.77 -6.08
C HIS A 59 3.79 3.17 -5.13
N TRP A 60 3.77 1.84 -5.09
CA TRP A 60 3.11 1.06 -4.06
C TRP A 60 4.18 0.52 -3.11
N VAL A 61 4.26 1.12 -1.92
CA VAL A 61 5.22 0.75 -0.88
C VAL A 61 4.56 -0.29 0.01
N PHE A 62 5.03 -1.54 -0.08
CA PHE A 62 4.52 -2.62 0.76
C PHE A 62 5.15 -2.55 2.15
N VAL A 63 4.29 -2.50 3.17
CA VAL A 63 4.67 -2.40 4.57
C VAL A 63 3.92 -3.43 5.41
N ARG A 64 4.55 -3.89 6.50
CA ARG A 64 3.85 -4.75 7.47
C ARG A 64 2.89 -3.90 8.31
N CYS A 65 1.67 -4.38 8.45
CA CYS A 65 0.60 -3.79 9.26
C CYS A 65 -0.24 -4.93 9.88
N ASP A 66 -1.27 -4.59 10.66
CA ASP A 66 -2.16 -5.56 11.32
C ASP A 66 -3.16 -6.24 10.36
N TYR A 67 -2.83 -6.28 9.07
CA TYR A 67 -3.56 -6.99 8.04
C TYR A 67 -2.75 -8.22 7.58
N TRP A 68 -3.40 -9.37 7.46
CA TRP A 68 -2.73 -10.66 7.22
C TRP A 68 -1.89 -10.69 5.94
N SER A 69 -2.32 -9.97 4.89
CA SER A 69 -1.60 -9.83 3.62
C SER A 69 -0.65 -8.64 3.57
N GLY A 70 -0.53 -7.87 4.66
CA GLY A 70 0.19 -6.59 4.72
C GLY A 70 -0.60 -5.41 4.14
N CYS A 71 0.05 -4.25 4.07
CA CYS A 71 -0.57 -3.01 3.58
C CYS A 71 0.29 -2.36 2.50
N TYR A 72 -0.37 -1.56 1.66
CA TYR A 72 0.29 -0.69 0.70
C TYR A 72 0.13 0.78 1.08
N MET A 73 1.24 1.50 1.11
CA MET A 73 1.27 2.95 1.13
C MET A 73 1.49 3.45 -0.29
N ARG A 74 0.56 4.25 -0.82
CA ARG A 74 0.69 4.87 -2.14
C ARG A 74 1.53 6.13 -2.03
N CYS A 75 2.56 6.26 -2.85
CA CYS A 75 3.48 7.40 -2.79
C CYS A 75 3.91 7.83 -4.19
N GLN A 76 3.81 9.12 -4.48
CA GLN A 76 4.21 9.73 -5.75
C GLN A 76 5.42 10.64 -5.52
N GLY A 77 6.51 10.34 -6.21
CA GLY A 77 7.82 10.98 -5.99
C GLY A 77 8.97 9.99 -6.19
N PRO A 78 10.21 10.36 -5.84
CA PRO A 78 11.35 9.46 -5.96
C PRO A 78 11.21 8.24 -5.03
N ALA A 79 11.44 7.04 -5.56
CA ALA A 79 11.37 5.76 -4.83
C ALA A 79 12.14 5.77 -3.49
N LYS A 80 13.35 6.34 -3.48
CA LYS A 80 14.19 6.44 -2.26
C LYS A 80 13.52 7.30 -1.18
N THR A 81 12.88 8.40 -1.59
CA THR A 81 12.16 9.30 -0.68
C THR A 81 10.90 8.62 -0.15
N CYS A 82 10.12 7.94 -1.00
CA CYS A 82 8.96 7.17 -0.58
C CYS A 82 9.31 6.09 0.46
N LYS A 83 10.41 5.36 0.24
CA LYS A 83 10.95 4.41 1.22
C LYS A 83 11.33 5.11 2.54
N SER A 84 12.02 6.24 2.46
CA SER A 84 12.44 6.98 3.65
C SER A 84 11.25 7.48 4.47
N ILE A 85 10.20 8.00 3.81
CA ILE A 85 8.96 8.42 4.46
C ILE A 85 8.32 7.23 5.20
N ALA A 86 8.17 6.07 4.55
CA ALA A 86 7.62 4.88 5.21
C ALA A 86 8.40 4.52 6.49
N THR A 87 9.73 4.40 6.40
CA THR A 87 10.57 4.04 7.54
C THR A 87 10.53 5.09 8.65
N LYS A 88 10.60 6.38 8.33
CA LYS A 88 10.52 7.47 9.33
C LYS A 88 9.15 7.58 9.98
N SER A 89 8.11 7.07 9.33
CA SER A 89 6.74 7.01 9.85
C SER A 89 6.46 5.75 10.66
N ASP A 90 7.51 5.02 11.07
CA ASP A 90 7.45 3.75 11.80
C ASP A 90 6.71 2.63 11.04
N LEU A 91 6.65 2.72 9.71
CA LEU A 91 6.15 1.65 8.87
C LEU A 91 7.28 0.68 8.53
N LYS A 92 7.05 -0.60 8.80
CA LYS A 92 8.00 -1.68 8.50
C LYS A 92 8.00 -1.97 7.00
N PHE A 93 8.81 -1.19 6.27
CA PHE A 93 9.05 -1.35 4.84
C PHE A 93 9.53 -2.77 4.49
N SER A 94 9.00 -3.32 3.41
CA SER A 94 9.47 -4.60 2.86
C SER A 94 9.96 -4.45 1.42
N TYR A 95 9.12 -3.93 0.52
CA TYR A 95 9.49 -3.69 -0.88
C TYR A 95 8.68 -2.55 -1.49
N ILE A 96 9.11 -2.09 -2.66
CA ILE A 96 8.45 -1.03 -3.42
C ILE A 96 8.20 -1.52 -4.84
N GLN A 97 6.97 -1.35 -5.32
CA GLN A 97 6.61 -1.55 -6.72
C GLN A 97 6.41 -0.18 -7.37
N THR A 98 7.05 0.03 -8.50
CA THR A 98 6.92 1.26 -9.27
C THR A 98 5.92 1.05 -10.39
N ASN A 99 4.91 1.91 -10.44
CA ASN A 99 4.03 2.02 -11.57
C ASN A 99 4.58 3.08 -12.53
N HIS A 100 5.00 2.65 -13.71
CA HIS A 100 5.55 3.51 -14.77
C HIS A 100 4.47 4.06 -15.72
N THR A 101 3.18 3.92 -15.39
CA THR A 101 2.11 4.45 -16.22
C THR A 101 2.24 5.97 -16.27
N LYS A 102 2.49 6.49 -17.48
CA LYS A 102 2.52 7.92 -17.80
C LYS A 102 1.11 8.50 -17.87
#